data_AF-A0A817SQK2-F1
#
_entry.id   AF-A0A817SQK2-F1
#
_cell.length_a   1.000
_cell.length_b   1.000
_cell.length_c   1.000
_cell.angle_alpha   90.00
_cell.angle_beta   90.00
_cell.angle_gamma   90.00
#
_symmetry.space_group_name_H-M   'P 1'
#
loop_
_entity.id
_entity.type
_entity.pdbx_description
1 polymer ?
#
loop_
_entity_poly.entity_id
_entity_poly.type
_entity_poly.pdbx_seq_one_letter_code
_entity_poly.pdbx_strand_id
1 'polypeptide(L)'
;MQLNARNHQTKLIKWRDLDRTKLEVFIGLLIQAGVGHNNHESITELWGISKNRPIFHATMPLRRFKQLLQFLRFDDRRQRDKFDRLAPIRYIFQCFVKQLPPNFIPSH
;
A
#
# COMPACT_ATOMS: atom_id res chain seq x y z
N MET A 1 -34.56 -24.76 25.63
CA MET A 1 -34.01 -24.12 24.42
C MET A 1 -33.03 -23.04 24.87
N GLN A 2 -31.75 -23.38 25.04
CA GLN A 2 -30.71 -22.43 25.45
C GLN A 2 -29.99 -21.91 24.21
N LEU A 3 -29.99 -20.59 24.00
CA LEU A 3 -29.25 -19.94 22.92
C LEU A 3 -27.80 -19.71 23.38
N ASN A 4 -26.87 -20.43 22.76
CA ASN A 4 -25.42 -20.25 22.92
C ASN A 4 -25.00 -18.89 22.36
N ALA A 5 -24.69 -17.93 23.24
CA ALA A 5 -24.01 -16.70 22.86
C ALA A 5 -22.56 -17.04 22.46
N ARG A 6 -22.27 -16.99 21.16
CA ARG A 6 -20.90 -17.12 20.64
C ARG A 6 -20.08 -15.92 21.14
N ASN A 7 -19.22 -16.15 22.12
CA ASN A 7 -18.15 -15.23 22.54
C ASN A 7 -17.13 -15.06 21.40
N HIS A 8 -17.45 -14.23 20.42
CA HIS A 8 -16.49 -13.76 19.43
C HIS A 8 -15.77 -12.55 20.05
N GLN A 9 -14.77 -12.81 20.90
CA GLN A 9 -13.79 -11.79 21.24
C GLN A 9 -13.01 -11.46 19.96
N THR A 10 -13.48 -10.45 19.23
CA THR A 10 -12.74 -9.88 18.11
C THR A 10 -11.45 -9.29 18.68
N LYS A 11 -10.34 -10.01 18.50
CA LYS A 11 -9.00 -9.53 18.83
C LYS A 11 -8.81 -8.18 18.13
N LEU A 12 -8.91 -7.08 18.87
CA LEU A 12 -8.75 -5.74 18.35
C LEU A 12 -7.41 -5.69 17.61
N ILE A 13 -7.48 -5.40 16.31
CA ILE A 13 -6.28 -5.33 15.48
C ILE A 13 -5.56 -4.06 15.89
N LYS A 14 -4.54 -4.17 16.75
CA LYS A 14 -3.70 -3.03 17.11
C LYS A 14 -3.04 -2.50 15.83
N TRP A 15 -3.37 -1.27 15.46
CA TRP A 15 -2.67 -0.59 14.37
C TRP A 15 -1.21 -0.43 14.74
N ARG A 16 -0.33 -0.66 13.75
CA ARG A 16 1.10 -0.45 13.90
C ARG A 16 1.49 0.72 13.03
N ASP A 17 2.20 1.67 13.62
CA ASP A 17 2.66 2.86 12.91
C ASP A 17 3.57 2.49 11.73
N LEU A 18 3.50 3.34 10.71
CA LEU A 18 4.28 3.23 9.51
C LEU A 18 5.41 4.25 9.59
N ASP A 19 6.63 3.75 9.74
CA ASP A 19 7.84 4.57 9.60
C ASP A 19 8.32 4.57 8.16
N ARG A 20 9.34 5.39 7.89
CA ARG A 20 9.95 5.55 6.58
C ARG A 20 10.45 4.23 6.00
N THR A 21 11.22 3.45 6.76
CA THR A 21 11.79 2.18 6.29
C THR A 21 10.70 1.20 5.85
N LYS A 22 9.62 1.07 6.64
CA LYS A 22 8.49 0.20 6.31
C LYS A 22 7.73 0.69 5.08
N LEU A 23 7.64 2.00 4.86
CA LEU A 23 7.04 2.58 3.66
C LEU A 23 7.91 2.31 2.42
N GLU A 24 9.22 2.51 2.52
CA GLU A 24 10.17 2.19 1.44
C GLU A 24 10.10 0.70 1.07
N VAL A 25 10.06 -0.18 2.06
CA VAL A 25 9.85 -1.63 1.86
C VAL A 25 8.53 -1.92 1.16
N PHE A 26 7.44 -1.27 1.56
CA PHE A 26 6.13 -1.43 0.91
C PHE A 26 6.17 -0.99 -0.57
N ILE A 27 6.81 0.14 -0.86
CA ILE A 27 6.99 0.63 -2.24
C ILE A 27 7.86 -0.34 -3.05
N GLY A 28 8.94 -0.86 -2.46
CA GLY A 28 9.80 -1.86 -3.10
C GLY A 28 9.02 -3.11 -3.51
N LEU A 29 8.09 -3.59 -2.68
CA LEU A 29 7.21 -4.71 -3.03
C LEU A 29 6.25 -4.39 -4.18
N LEU A 30 5.76 -3.14 -4.30
CA LEU A 30 4.95 -2.72 -5.45
C LEU A 30 5.78 -2.70 -6.74
N ILE A 31 7.01 -2.20 -6.69
CA ILE A 31 7.93 -2.21 -7.84
C ILE A 31 8.23 -3.65 -8.25
N GLN A 32 8.53 -4.53 -7.28
CA GLN A 32 8.80 -5.95 -7.56
C GLN A 32 7.59 -6.67 -8.18
N ALA A 33 6.37 -6.34 -7.74
CA ALA A 33 5.15 -6.87 -8.36
C ALA A 33 5.00 -6.43 -9.82
N GLY A 34 5.36 -5.18 -10.13
CA GLY A 34 5.39 -4.62 -11.48
C GLY A 34 6.42 -5.30 -12.39
N VAL A 35 7.66 -5.46 -11.92
CA VAL A 35 8.74 -6.16 -12.66
C VAL A 35 8.32 -7.57 -13.07
N GLY A 36 7.62 -8.28 -12.17
CA GLY A 36 7.13 -9.62 -12.45
C GLY A 36 5.90 -9.70 -13.35
N HIS A 37 5.40 -8.58 -13.89
CA HIS A 37 4.18 -8.51 -14.73
C HIS A 37 2.97 -9.18 -14.05
N ASN A 38 2.88 -9.08 -12.72
CA ASN A 38 1.89 -9.79 -11.92
C ASN A 38 0.63 -8.95 -11.65
N ASN A 39 0.35 -7.98 -12.50
CA ASN A 39 -0.84 -7.12 -12.41
C ASN A 39 -2.15 -7.92 -12.51
N HIS A 40 -2.12 -9.10 -13.12
CA HIS A 40 -3.26 -10.01 -13.24
C HIS A 40 -3.39 -10.99 -12.07
N GLU A 41 -2.37 -11.10 -11.22
CA GLU A 41 -2.38 -12.00 -10.08
C GLU A 41 -3.02 -11.34 -8.85
N SER A 42 -3.74 -12.14 -8.07
CA SER A 42 -4.22 -11.68 -6.77
C SER A 42 -3.04 -11.47 -5.81
N ILE A 43 -3.17 -10.51 -4.89
CA ILE A 43 -2.16 -10.27 -3.83
C ILE A 43 -1.91 -11.54 -3.00
N THR A 44 -2.93 -12.38 -2.84
CA THR A 44 -2.82 -13.70 -2.19
C THR A 44 -1.89 -14.64 -2.93
N GLU A 45 -1.95 -14.68 -4.27
CA GLU A 45 -1.06 -15.51 -5.09
C GLU A 45 0.38 -14.98 -5.10
N LEU A 46 0.56 -13.66 -5.09
CA LEU A 46 1.87 -13.03 -4.94
C LEU A 46 2.60 -13.45 -3.65
N TRP A 47 1.84 -13.71 -2.59
CA TRP A 47 2.33 -14.20 -1.30
C TRP A 47 2.35 -15.74 -1.18
N GLY A 48 1.92 -16.45 -2.23
CA GLY A 48 1.91 -17.90 -2.26
C GLY A 48 3.33 -18.50 -2.30
N ILE A 49 3.55 -19.55 -1.52
CA ILE A 49 4.83 -20.27 -1.47
C ILE A 49 5.11 -21.00 -2.80
N SER A 50 4.06 -21.38 -3.54
CA SER A 50 4.13 -22.17 -4.77
C SER A 50 4.86 -21.50 -5.94
N LYS A 51 5.01 -20.17 -5.94
CA LYS A 51 5.54 -19.43 -7.09
C LYS A 51 7.03 -19.07 -6.98
N ASN A 52 7.79 -19.63 -6.03
CA ASN A 52 9.23 -19.36 -5.84
C ASN A 52 9.59 -17.86 -5.75
N ARG A 53 8.73 -17.05 -5.14
CA ARG A 53 8.96 -15.61 -4.91
C ARG A 53 9.10 -15.33 -3.42
N PRO A 54 10.21 -15.75 -2.79
CA PRO A 54 10.37 -15.63 -1.34
C PRO A 54 10.35 -14.18 -0.86
N ILE A 55 10.75 -13.24 -1.74
CA ILE A 55 10.86 -11.83 -1.43
C ILE A 55 9.58 -11.23 -0.82
N PHE A 56 8.38 -11.60 -1.29
CA PHE A 56 7.13 -11.00 -0.79
C PHE A 56 6.87 -11.38 0.67
N HIS A 57 6.86 -12.68 0.97
CA HIS A 57 6.52 -13.16 2.31
C HIS A 57 7.69 -13.00 3.30
N ALA A 58 8.94 -13.06 2.84
CA ALA A 58 10.12 -12.80 3.67
C ALA A 58 10.22 -11.34 4.10
N THR A 59 9.76 -10.41 3.27
CA THR A 59 9.89 -8.97 3.51
C THR A 59 8.75 -8.40 4.36
N MET A 60 7.50 -8.74 4.04
CA MET A 60 6.34 -8.21 4.77
C MET A 60 5.21 -9.25 4.81
N PRO A 61 4.57 -9.50 5.98
CA PRO A 61 3.40 -10.38 6.02
C PRO A 61 2.25 -9.86 5.15
N LEU A 62 1.57 -10.76 4.42
CA LEU A 62 0.44 -10.45 3.53
C LEU A 62 -0.59 -9.52 4.18
N ARG A 63 -0.93 -9.82 5.44
CA ARG A 63 -1.90 -9.03 6.22
C ARG A 63 -1.47 -7.56 6.35
N ARG A 64 -0.19 -7.31 6.63
CA ARG A 64 0.33 -5.95 6.76
C ARG A 64 0.35 -5.24 5.41
N PHE A 65 0.74 -5.93 4.34
CA PHE A 65 0.70 -5.36 2.99
C PHE A 65 -0.73 -4.94 2.60
N LYS A 66 -1.73 -5.80 2.81
CA LYS A 66 -3.15 -5.48 2.57
C LYS A 66 -3.63 -4.28 3.40
N GLN A 67 -3.22 -4.17 4.66
CA GLN A 67 -3.54 -3.02 5.51
C GLN A 67 -2.96 -1.73 4.93
N LEU A 68 -1.69 -1.73 4.52
CA LEU A 68 -1.08 -0.54 3.93
C LEU A 68 -1.77 -0.16 2.62
N LEU A 69 -2.06 -1.14 1.76
CA LEU A 69 -2.76 -0.89 0.51
C LEU A 69 -4.15 -0.25 0.72
N GLN A 70 -4.88 -0.65 1.76
CA GLN A 70 -6.23 -0.13 2.04
C GLN A 70 -6.23 1.24 2.75
N PHE A 71 -5.28 1.45 3.67
CA PHE A 71 -5.31 2.56 4.62
C PHE A 71 -4.27 3.65 4.38
N LEU A 72 -3.33 3.47 3.44
CA LEU A 72 -2.39 4.54 3.09
C LEU A 72 -3.16 5.78 2.59
N ARG A 73 -2.76 6.97 3.05
CA ARG A 73 -3.34 8.27 2.72
C ARG A 73 -2.22 9.26 2.46
N PHE A 74 -2.47 10.22 1.57
CA PHE A 74 -1.50 11.25 1.19
C PHE A 74 -2.00 12.66 1.50
N ASP A 75 -3.05 12.77 2.32
CA ASP A 75 -3.69 14.01 2.72
C ASP A 75 -4.30 13.90 4.13
N ASP A 76 -4.61 15.04 4.73
CA ASP A 76 -5.49 15.12 5.90
C ASP A 76 -6.93 15.39 5.44
N ARG A 77 -7.81 14.41 5.64
CA ARG A 77 -9.23 14.50 5.30
C ARG A 77 -9.94 15.68 5.99
N ARG A 78 -9.47 16.13 7.15
CA ARG A 78 -10.07 17.26 7.90
C ARG A 78 -9.83 18.60 7.21
N GLN A 79 -8.73 18.72 6.46
CA GLN A 79 -8.31 19.94 5.76
C GLN A 79 -8.55 19.85 4.25
N ARG A 80 -9.17 18.77 3.78
CA ARG A 80 -9.38 18.49 2.36
C ARG A 80 -10.33 19.50 1.73
N ASP A 81 -9.85 20.17 0.67
CA ASP A 81 -10.70 20.95 -0.21
C ASP A 81 -11.70 20.03 -0.93
N LYS A 82 -13.00 20.33 -0.79
CA LYS A 82 -14.09 19.55 -1.39
C LYS A 82 -14.25 19.81 -2.89
N PHE A 83 -13.70 20.91 -3.39
CA PHE A 83 -13.80 21.30 -4.80
C PHE A 83 -12.63 20.78 -5.63
N ASP A 84 -11.47 20.51 -5.03
CA ASP A 84 -10.34 19.84 -5.70
C ASP A 84 -10.51 18.31 -5.69
N ARG A 85 -10.94 17.73 -6.81
CA ARG A 85 -11.06 16.28 -7.00
C ARG A 85 -9.74 15.52 -6.83
N LEU A 86 -8.59 16.18 -7.03
CA LEU A 86 -7.27 15.56 -6.84
C LEU A 86 -6.74 15.74 -5.41
N ALA A 87 -7.43 16.48 -4.54
CA ALA A 87 -6.96 16.79 -3.19
C ALA A 87 -6.37 15.59 -2.42
N PRO A 88 -6.92 14.36 -2.49
CA PRO A 88 -6.37 13.22 -1.75
C PRO A 88 -4.93 12.82 -2.12
N ILE A 89 -4.44 13.19 -3.30
CA ILE A 89 -3.08 12.88 -3.79
C ILE A 89 -2.33 14.11 -4.33
N ARG A 90 -2.95 15.30 -4.28
CA ARG A 90 -2.46 16.54 -4.89
C ARG A 90 -1.03 16.83 -4.49
N TYR A 91 -0.74 16.79 -3.19
CA TYR A 91 0.57 17.10 -2.65
C TYR A 91 1.65 16.18 -3.21
N ILE A 92 1.49 14.86 -3.08
CA ILE A 92 2.50 13.90 -3.54
C ILE A 92 2.65 13.91 -5.07
N PHE A 93 1.56 14.11 -5.81
CA PHE A 93 1.60 14.26 -7.26
C PHE A 93 2.39 15.50 -7.67
N GLN A 94 2.19 16.64 -7.00
CA GLN A 94 2.98 17.85 -7.25
C GLN A 94 4.46 17.65 -6.90
N CYS A 95 4.77 16.98 -5.79
CA CYS A 95 6.15 16.61 -5.46
C CYS A 95 6.78 15.78 -6.58
N PHE A 96 6.06 14.79 -7.09
CA PHE A 96 6.53 13.94 -8.19
C PHE A 96 6.77 14.76 -9.47
N VAL A 97 5.77 15.53 -9.92
CA VAL A 97 5.88 16.33 -11.16
C VAL A 97 7.02 17.35 -11.08
N LYS A 98 7.22 17.99 -9.91
CA LYS A 98 8.34 18.92 -9.70
C LYS A 98 9.72 18.27 -9.89
N GLN A 99 9.83 16.96 -9.67
CA GLN A 99 11.08 16.23 -9.87
C GLN A 99 11.32 15.82 -11.32
N LEU A 100 10.32 15.88 -12.22
CA LEU A 100 10.51 15.40 -13.60
C LEU A 100 11.38 16.33 -14.47
N PRO A 101 11.09 17.65 -14.59
CA PRO A 101 11.86 18.55 -15.48
C PRO A 101 13.36 18.59 -15.23
N PRO A 102 13.88 18.69 -13.98
CA PRO A 102 15.34 18.73 -13.78
C PRO A 102 16.04 17.41 -14.11
N ASN A 103 15.29 16.30 -14.21
CA ASN A 103 15.84 14.96 -14.44
C ASN A 103 15.59 14.46 -15.87
N PHE A 104 15.11 15.31 -16.77
CA PHE A 104 14.82 14.94 -18.14
C PHE A 104 15.24 16.06 -19.10
N ILE A 105 16.05 15.72 -20.11
CA ILE A 105 16.39 16.60 -21.21
C ILE A 105 15.54 16.16 -22.41
N PRO A 106 14.56 16.95 -22.85
CA PRO A 106 13.79 16.63 -24.05
C PRO A 106 14.70 16.58 -25.28
N SER A 107 14.64 15.50 -26.03
CA SER A 107 15.20 15.45 -27.39
C SER A 107 14.32 16.27 -28.33
N HIS A 108 14.97 17.04 -29.22
CA HIS A 108 14.33 17.84 -30.26
C HIS A 108 13.53 17.02 -31.27
#